data_AF-A0A3N4DC35-F1
#
_entry.id   AF-A0A3N4DC35-F1
#
_cell.length_a   1.000
_cell.length_b   1.000
_cell.length_c   1.000
_cell.angle_alpha   90.00
_cell.angle_beta   90.00
_cell.angle_gamma   90.00
#
_symmetry.space_group_name_H-M   'P 1'
#
loop_
_entity.id
_entity.type
_entity.pdbx_description
1 polymer ?
#
loop_
_entity_poly.entity_id
_entity_poly.type
_entity_poly.pdbx_seq_one_letter_code
_entity_poly.pdbx_strand_id
1 'polypeptide(L)'
;MPNGLMFSVKDYIVLVEDTGRIVREDKRGAISSSSQTILNRLNIPAENWLKITTEFGSLFKGAVGALPALTEYCEHLERKLRQGASNSQRWLCA
;
A
#
# COMPACT_ATOMS: atom_id res chain seq x y z
N MET A 1 11.67 -17.61 -10.91
CA MET A 1 11.26 -16.46 -10.07
C MET A 1 12.18 -16.42 -8.86
N PRO A 2 12.56 -15.25 -8.33
CA PRO A 2 13.32 -15.22 -7.08
C PRO A 2 12.42 -15.73 -5.95
N ASN A 3 12.92 -16.64 -5.12
CA ASN A 3 12.22 -17.12 -3.93
C ASN A 3 12.35 -16.07 -2.83
N GLY A 4 11.35 -15.19 -2.68
CA GLY A 4 11.30 -14.19 -1.60
C GLY A 4 10.51 -12.93 -1.95
N LEU A 5 10.36 -12.03 -0.97
CA LEU A 5 9.82 -10.69 -1.21
C LEU A 5 10.78 -9.93 -2.14
N MET A 6 10.26 -9.41 -3.26
CA MET A 6 11.00 -8.52 -4.17
C MET A 6 11.11 -7.10 -3.59
N PHE A 7 11.40 -7.00 -2.30
CA PHE A 7 11.45 -5.74 -1.56
C PHE A 7 12.56 -5.80 -0.52
N SER A 8 13.40 -4.76 -0.49
CA SER A 8 14.51 -4.64 0.45
C SER A 8 13.98 -4.42 1.86
N VAL A 9 14.47 -5.20 2.83
CA VAL A 9 14.13 -5.01 4.26
C VAL A 9 14.53 -3.61 4.72
N LYS A 10 15.64 -3.08 4.21
CA LYS A 10 16.07 -1.72 4.51
C LYS A 10 15.07 -0.69 3.98
N ASP A 11 14.59 -0.88 2.75
CA ASP A 11 13.59 0.02 2.14
C ASP A 11 12.29 0.00 2.95
N TYR A 12 11.89 -1.18 3.45
CA TYR A 12 10.73 -1.32 4.34
C TYR A 12 10.88 -0.53 5.63
N ILE A 13 11.99 -0.70 6.34
CA ILE A 13 12.23 -0.02 7.62
C ILE A 13 12.25 1.50 7.42
N VAL A 14 12.94 1.98 6.38
CA VAL A 14 12.97 3.43 6.06
C VAL A 14 11.57 3.98 5.81
N LEU A 15 10.77 3.29 4.98
CA LEU A 15 9.42 3.74 4.66
C LEU A 15 8.52 3.75 5.90
N VAL A 16 8.60 2.72 6.76
CA VAL A 16 7.82 2.63 7.99
C VAL A 16 8.22 3.71 9.00
N GLU A 17 9.52 3.94 9.21
CA GLU A 17 9.98 4.98 10.13
C GLU A 17 9.52 6.37 9.68
N ASP A 18 9.70 6.71 8.41
CA ASP A 18 9.28 8.01 7.88
C ASP A 18 7.76 8.18 7.97
N THR A 19 6.99 7.14 7.64
CA THR A 19 5.54 7.15 7.78
C THR A 19 5.15 7.42 9.24
N GLY A 20 5.77 6.71 10.20
CA GLY A 20 5.51 6.89 11.62
C GLY A 20 5.88 8.29 12.14
N ARG A 21 6.94 8.89 11.61
CA ARG A 21 7.30 10.29 11.92
C ARG A 21 6.23 11.26 11.40
N ILE A 22 5.69 11.05 10.20
CA ILE A 22 4.68 11.94 9.60
C ILE A 22 3.33 11.86 10.30
N VAL A 23 2.91 10.65 10.69
CA VAL A 23 1.62 10.42 11.37
C VAL A 23 1.60 11.03 12.78
N ARG A 24 2.76 11.16 13.41
CA ARG A 24 2.89 11.76 14.75
C ARG A 24 2.76 13.28 14.68
N GLU A 25 1.71 13.82 15.31
CA GLU A 25 1.45 15.27 15.35
C GLU A 25 2.58 16.09 15.98
N ASP A 26 3.36 15.51 16.89
CA ASP A 26 4.48 16.16 17.58
C ASP A 26 5.78 16.22 16.75
N LYS A 27 5.82 15.56 15.59
CA LYS A 27 6.93 15.60 14.64
C LYS A 27 6.40 15.88 13.24
N ARG A 28 6.36 17.14 12.83
CA ARG A 28 6.12 17.48 11.43
C ARG A 28 7.29 17.02 10.56
N GLY A 29 7.23 15.79 10.08
CA GLY A 29 8.11 15.26 9.04
C GLY A 29 7.50 15.46 7.65
N ALA A 30 8.35 15.62 6.64
CA ALA A 30 7.97 15.42 5.24
C ALA A 30 8.37 14.00 4.81
N ILE A 31 7.73 13.46 3.76
CA ILE A 31 8.23 12.22 3.15
C ILE A 31 9.65 12.48 2.64
N SER A 32 10.61 11.70 3.13
CA SER A 32 11.99 11.82 2.68
C SER A 32 12.12 11.47 1.20
N SER A 33 13.17 11.96 0.54
CA SER A 33 13.49 11.59 -0.84
C SER A 33 13.67 10.08 -1.03
N SER A 34 14.13 9.38 0.02
CA SER A 34 14.28 7.92 0.03
C SER A 34 12.91 7.24 0.01
N SER A 35 12.01 7.66 0.91
CA SER A 35 10.63 7.15 0.95
C SER A 35 9.86 7.48 -0.34
N GLN A 36 10.06 8.68 -0.92
CA GLN A 36 9.45 9.03 -2.21
C GLN A 36 9.94 8.12 -3.34
N THR A 37 11.23 7.77 -3.36
CA THR A 37 11.80 6.86 -4.37
C THR A 37 11.22 5.45 -4.23
N ILE A 38 11.04 4.97 -3.00
CA ILE A 38 10.41 3.67 -2.71
C ILE A 38 8.95 3.68 -3.19
N LEU A 39 8.19 4.73 -2.86
CA LEU A 39 6.79 4.88 -3.27
C LEU A 39 6.63 4.98 -4.79
N ASN A 40 7.54 5.68 -5.48
CA ASN A 40 7.56 5.73 -6.94
C ASN A 40 7.80 4.35 -7.56
N ARG A 41 8.67 3.51 -6.97
CA ARG A 41 8.89 2.12 -7.43
C ARG A 41 7.67 1.23 -7.21
N LEU A 42 6.92 1.49 -6.13
CA LEU A 42 5.65 0.80 -5.84
C LEU A 42 4.48 1.35 -6.66
N ASN A 43 4.69 2.48 -7.36
CA ASN A 43 3.68 3.21 -8.11
C ASN A 43 2.49 3.65 -7.22
N ILE A 44 2.79 4.12 -6.00
CA ILE A 44 1.81 4.61 -5.03
C ILE A 44 2.13 6.06 -4.71
N PRO A 45 1.22 7.02 -4.94
CA PRO A 45 1.41 8.40 -4.54
C PRO A 45 1.58 8.54 -3.03
N ALA A 46 2.44 9.46 -2.62
CA ALA A 46 2.69 9.84 -1.22
C ALA A 46 1.41 10.04 -0.40
N GLU A 47 0.48 10.82 -0.94
CA GLU A 47 -0.81 11.13 -0.32
C GLU A 47 -1.69 9.89 -0.15
N ASN A 48 -1.74 9.02 -1.17
CA ASN A 48 -2.46 7.76 -1.11
C ASN A 48 -1.84 6.83 -0.07
N TRP A 49 -0.51 6.76 -0.01
CA TRP A 49 0.21 5.96 0.98
C TRP A 49 -0.12 6.39 2.41
N LEU A 50 -0.07 7.69 2.70
CA LEU A 50 -0.41 8.21 4.04
C LEU A 50 -1.87 7.90 4.40
N LYS A 51 -2.80 8.04 3.45
CA LYS A 51 -4.19 7.71 3.70
C LYS A 51 -4.39 6.21 3.94
N ILE A 52 -3.78 5.35 3.11
CA ILE A 52 -3.85 3.90 3.25
C ILE A 52 -3.28 3.46 4.60
N THR A 53 -2.13 3.97 5.01
CA THR A 53 -1.45 3.54 6.24
C THR A 53 -2.14 4.01 7.52
N THR A 54 -2.89 5.11 7.47
CA THR A 54 -3.64 5.64 8.63
C THR A 54 -5.09 5.16 8.69
N GLU A 55 -5.72 4.94 7.54
CA GLU A 55 -7.14 4.59 7.41
C GLU A 55 -7.35 3.15 6.89
N PHE A 56 -6.34 2.27 6.94
CA PHE A 56 -6.39 0.94 6.30
C PHE A 56 -7.66 0.16 6.65
N GLY A 57 -7.99 0.08 7.94
CA GLY A 57 -9.13 -0.70 8.42
C GLY A 57 -10.50 -0.10 8.08
N SER A 58 -10.58 1.20 7.75
CA SER A 58 -11.83 1.81 7.26
C SER A 58 -11.95 1.68 5.74
N LEU A 59 -10.84 1.86 5.01
CA LEU A 59 -10.76 1.76 3.55
C LEU A 59 -10.93 0.34 3.04
N PHE A 60 -10.40 -0.65 3.75
CA PHE A 60 -10.40 -2.04 3.30
C PHE A 60 -11.08 -2.95 4.33
N LYS A 61 -12.02 -3.77 3.85
CA LYS A 61 -12.79 -4.74 4.67
C LYS A 61 -12.56 -6.19 4.22
N GLY A 62 -11.61 -6.42 3.33
CA GLY A 62 -11.36 -7.69 2.69
C GLY A 62 -10.02 -7.69 1.96
N ALA A 63 -9.90 -8.54 0.93
CA ALA A 63 -8.68 -8.64 0.14
C ALA A 63 -8.32 -7.29 -0.52
N VAL A 64 -7.02 -7.02 -0.58
CA VAL A 64 -6.45 -5.78 -1.09
C VAL A 64 -5.30 -6.13 -2.03
N GLY A 65 -5.23 -5.48 -3.18
CA GLY A 65 -4.15 -5.73 -4.14
C GLY A 65 -4.49 -5.27 -5.54
N ALA A 66 -3.61 -5.59 -6.49
CA ALA A 66 -3.84 -5.29 -7.90
C ALA A 66 -5.12 -6.00 -8.41
N LEU A 67 -5.86 -5.35 -9.31
CA LEU A 67 -7.12 -5.89 -9.83
C LEU A 67 -7.01 -7.31 -10.43
N PRO A 68 -5.94 -7.67 -11.17
CA PRO A 68 -5.77 -9.04 -11.67
C PRO A 68 -5.67 -10.06 -10.53
N ALA A 69 -4.84 -9.78 -9.52
CA ALA A 69 -4.65 -10.65 -8.37
C ALA A 69 -5.93 -10.77 -7.51
N LEU A 70 -6.69 -9.68 -7.37
CA LEU A 70 -8.01 -9.73 -6.71
C LEU A 70 -9.02 -10.56 -7.48
N THR A 71 -8.95 -10.55 -8.81
CA THR A 71 -9.84 -11.34 -9.67
C THR A 71 -9.52 -12.82 -9.52
N GLU A 72 -8.25 -13.20 -9.65
CA GLU A 72 -7.77 -14.56 -9.42
C GLU A 72 -8.12 -15.06 -8.00
N TYR A 73 -7.93 -14.22 -6.98
CA TYR A 73 -8.32 -14.54 -5.60
C TYR A 73 -9.82 -14.79 -5.44
N CYS A 74 -10.67 -14.00 -6.11
CA CYS A 74 -12.13 -14.19 -6.04
C CYS A 74 -12.58 -15.44 -6.79
N GLU A 75 -11.96 -15.74 -7.94
CA GLU A 75 -12.21 -16.96 -8.71
C GLU A 75 -11.82 -18.21 -7.92
N HIS A 76 -10.64 -18.21 -7.30
CA HIS A 76 -10.17 -19.32 -6.46
C HIS A 76 -11.08 -19.60 -5.25
N LEU A 77 -11.75 -18.58 -4.73
CA LEU A 77 -12.66 -18.70 -3.58
C LEU A 77 -14.14 -18.78 -3.99
N GLU A 78 -14.44 -18.92 -5.28
CA GLU A 78 -15.81 -18.98 -5.82
C GLU A 78 -16.68 -17.77 -5.41
N ARG A 79 -16.06 -16.61 -5.20
CA ARG A 79 -16.75 -15.38 -4.78
C ARG A 79 -17.21 -14.58 -5.99
N LYS A 80 -18.51 -14.25 -6.02
CA LYS A 80 -19.12 -13.44 -7.10
C LYS A 80 -18.72 -11.96 -7.09
N LEU A 81 -18.23 -11.43 -5.97
CA LEU A 81 -17.92 -10.00 -5.80
C LEU A 81 -16.48 -9.76 -5.38
N ARG A 82 -15.81 -8.87 -6.11
CA ARG A 82 -14.47 -8.35 -5.79
C ARG A 82 -14.58 -7.25 -4.73
N GLN A 83 -14.86 -7.65 -3.49
CA GLN A 83 -14.91 -6.73 -2.35
C GLN A 83 -13.57 -5.99 -2.24
N GLY A 84 -13.60 -4.66 -2.14
CA GLY A 84 -12.38 -3.84 -2.06
C GLY A 84 -11.70 -3.51 -3.40
N ALA A 85 -12.23 -3.97 -4.55
CA ALA A 85 -11.65 -3.66 -5.86
C ALA A 85 -11.67 -2.16 -6.18
N SER A 86 -12.76 -1.46 -5.89
CA SER A 86 -12.87 -0.01 -6.15
C SER A 86 -11.85 0.78 -5.33
N ASN A 87 -11.68 0.45 -4.05
CA ASN A 87 -10.68 1.11 -3.19
C ASN A 87 -9.26 0.72 -3.59
N SER A 88 -9.02 -0.54 -3.98
CA SER A 88 -7.71 -0.96 -4.45
C SER A 88 -7.32 -0.24 -5.75
N GLN A 89 -8.24 -0.13 -6.70
CA GLN A 89 -8.02 0.63 -7.93
C GLN A 89 -7.76 2.11 -7.64
N ARG A 90 -8.46 2.69 -6.67
CA ARG A 90 -8.33 4.12 -6.35
C ARG A 90 -7.03 4.46 -5.62
N TRP A 91 -6.62 3.63 -4.68
CA TRP A 91 -5.56 3.97 -3.72
C TRP A 91 -4.23 3.26 -4.01
N LEU A 92 -4.24 2.11 -4.69
CA LEU A 92 -3.04 1.30 -4.96
C LEU A 92 -2.63 1.27 -6.44
N CYS A 93 -3.51 1.70 -7.34
CA CYS A 93 -3.19 1.84 -8.77
C CYS A 93 -3.23 3.32 -9.14
N ALA A 94 -2.06 3.95 -9.23
CA ALA A 94 -1.90 5.27 -9.85
C ALA A 94 -1.27 5.16 -11.24
#